data_AF-A0AA41BAR5-F1
#
_entry.id   AF-A0AA41BAR5-F1
#
_cell.length_a   1.000
_cell.length_b   1.000
_cell.length_c   1.000
_cell.angle_alpha   90.00
_cell.angle_beta   90.00
_cell.angle_gamma   90.00
#
_symmetry.space_group_name_H-M   'P 1'
#
loop_
_entity.id
_entity.type
_entity.pdbx_description
1 polymer ?
#
loop_
_entity_poly.entity_id
_entity_poly.type
_entity_poly.pdbx_seq_one_letter_code
_entity_poly.pdbx_strand_id
1 'polypeptide(L)'
;MAMTKGRISRAGKIHFSDAALAVWEEGLNSSMTWNQKTAWERQFKRDVFARIVQTLHRLGWATQVGTHIFTGNDARYCTKGDLQADLKISGRHIELDFFQNVNAPERPDHGGRYQYDQEKHMPYLLRIEMERTRRRIRDYLLNVFTGYEFEPPKADRRTGATAMEIIEDKYRENRHFGPEHTSEYHRRAADGGRIEHGARVWFTDYKGRILAGTAYTNGGMWLVVTGTYGFHNKSQSEIFTRRPENLRIKRNARLRRQRLERELAKATEAMKFERAAVLRDILFPGDPELFVVWHKEHKAFHCAGFSGYTADKIKAGRFTADEVRAWCHEPNEVIALIGEREAA
;
A
#
# COMPACT_ATOMS: atom_id res chain seq x y z
N MET A 1 -19.88 -30.96 20.63
CA MET A 1 -18.57 -30.42 21.06
C MET A 1 -18.46 -30.66 22.56
N ALA A 2 -17.54 -31.51 23.00
CA ALA A 2 -17.35 -31.80 24.42
C ALA A 2 -16.79 -30.56 25.13
N MET A 3 -17.47 -30.11 26.19
CA MET A 3 -17.00 -28.98 27.01
C MET A 3 -15.70 -29.37 27.72
N THR A 4 -14.62 -28.66 27.40
CA THR A 4 -13.32 -28.83 28.05
C THR A 4 -13.43 -28.49 29.53
N LYS A 5 -13.26 -29.48 30.43
CA LYS A 5 -13.12 -29.26 31.87
C LYS A 5 -11.91 -28.34 32.13
N GLY A 6 -12.09 -27.29 32.94
CA GLY A 6 -11.00 -26.44 33.43
C GLY A 6 -10.77 -25.10 32.72
N ARG A 7 -11.84 -24.38 32.36
CA ARG A 7 -11.71 -23.00 31.83
C ARG A 7 -11.18 -22.04 32.90
N ILE A 8 -10.21 -21.20 32.52
CA ILE A 8 -9.56 -20.24 33.42
C ILE A 8 -10.24 -18.87 33.24
N SER A 9 -10.60 -18.22 34.35
CA SER A 9 -11.16 -16.86 34.32
C SER A 9 -10.03 -15.83 34.22
N ARG A 10 -9.82 -15.31 33.00
CA ARG A 10 -8.95 -14.17 32.70
C ARG A 10 -9.62 -13.33 31.61
N ALA A 11 -9.38 -12.02 31.62
CA ALA A 11 -9.91 -11.09 30.64
C ALA A 11 -8.77 -10.48 29.82
N GLY A 12 -8.93 -10.46 28.50
CA GLY A 12 -7.89 -9.95 27.61
C GLY A 12 -8.33 -9.91 26.16
N LYS A 13 -7.55 -9.21 25.35
CA LYS A 13 -7.79 -9.01 23.93
C LYS A 13 -6.67 -9.66 23.13
N ILE A 14 -7.05 -10.46 22.15
CA ILE A 14 -6.13 -11.00 21.15
C ILE A 14 -6.32 -10.18 19.88
N HIS A 15 -5.23 -9.70 19.28
CA HIS A 15 -5.29 -9.08 17.97
C HIS A 15 -4.16 -9.58 17.07
N PHE A 16 -4.37 -9.46 15.76
CA PHE A 16 -3.34 -9.70 14.76
C PHE A 16 -2.90 -8.37 14.15
N SER A 17 -1.63 -8.28 13.82
CA SER A 17 -1.00 -7.16 13.10
C SER A 17 -0.09 -7.73 12.00
N ASP A 18 0.69 -6.87 11.33
CA ASP A 18 1.63 -7.29 10.28
C ASP A 18 2.60 -8.36 10.82
N ALA A 19 2.37 -9.58 10.40
CA ALA A 19 3.11 -10.77 10.75
C ALA A 19 3.24 -10.97 12.25
N ALA A 20 2.23 -10.60 13.03
CA ALA A 20 2.28 -10.79 14.48
C ALA A 20 0.93 -11.18 15.10
N LEU A 21 1.03 -11.78 16.29
CA LEU A 21 -0.07 -12.05 17.21
C LEU A 21 0.27 -11.41 18.55
N ALA A 22 -0.66 -10.62 19.07
CA ALA A 22 -0.50 -9.99 20.38
C ALA A 22 -1.68 -10.31 21.29
N VAL A 23 -1.38 -10.52 22.57
CA VAL A 23 -2.33 -10.76 23.65
C VAL A 23 -2.13 -9.67 24.69
N TRP A 24 -3.22 -8.98 25.01
CA TRP A 24 -3.24 -7.83 25.91
C TRP A 24 -4.23 -8.06 27.04
N GLU A 25 -3.76 -8.17 28.28
CA GLU A 25 -4.65 -8.38 29.42
C GLU A 25 -4.95 -7.10 30.19
N GLU A 26 -6.15 -7.08 30.76
CA GLU A 26 -6.58 -6.09 31.73
C GLU A 26 -6.42 -6.69 33.14
N GLY A 27 -5.86 -5.93 34.08
CA GLY A 27 -5.67 -6.40 35.46
C GLY A 27 -4.42 -5.90 36.18
N LEU A 28 -3.44 -5.38 35.45
CA LEU A 28 -2.31 -4.64 36.04
C LEU A 28 -2.74 -3.18 36.29
N ASN A 29 -3.03 -2.84 37.55
CA ASN A 29 -3.39 -1.48 37.97
C ASN A 29 -2.14 -0.71 38.44
N SER A 30 -2.10 0.60 38.17
CA SER A 30 -1.04 1.50 38.64
C SER A 30 -0.93 1.53 40.16
N SER A 31 -2.02 1.28 40.89
CA SER A 31 -2.08 1.22 42.36
C SER A 31 -1.53 -0.05 43.01
N MET A 32 -1.18 -1.09 42.24
CA MET A 32 -0.65 -2.34 42.80
C MET A 32 0.81 -2.19 43.25
N THR A 33 1.14 -2.83 44.36
CA THR A 33 2.53 -2.93 44.86
C THR A 33 3.41 -3.76 43.91
N TRP A 34 4.72 -3.56 43.97
CA TRP A 34 5.68 -4.29 43.13
C TRP A 34 5.53 -5.82 43.26
N ASN A 35 5.39 -6.35 44.49
CA ASN A 35 5.20 -7.78 44.75
C ASN A 35 3.92 -8.33 44.08
N GLN A 36 2.82 -7.58 44.12
CA GLN A 36 1.56 -7.96 43.48
C GLN A 36 1.69 -7.99 41.96
N LYS A 37 2.40 -7.01 41.37
CA LYS A 37 2.68 -6.98 39.92
C LYS A 37 3.52 -8.18 39.50
N THR A 38 4.61 -8.48 40.21
CA THR A 38 5.46 -9.63 39.92
C THR A 38 4.73 -10.96 40.07
N ALA A 39 3.88 -11.11 41.09
CA ALA A 39 3.06 -12.32 41.27
C ALA A 39 2.07 -12.49 40.10
N TRP A 40 1.42 -11.39 39.68
CA TRP A 40 0.51 -11.39 38.55
C TRP A 40 1.22 -11.76 37.24
N GLU A 41 2.39 -11.19 36.96
CA GLU A 41 3.18 -11.49 35.75
C GLU A 41 3.62 -12.95 35.70
N ARG A 42 4.06 -13.51 36.83
CA ARG A 42 4.39 -14.94 36.93
C ARG A 42 3.19 -15.83 36.62
N GLN A 43 2.01 -15.45 37.08
CA GLN A 43 0.78 -16.17 36.80
C GLN A 43 0.38 -16.03 35.32
N PHE A 44 0.45 -14.83 34.75
CA PHE A 44 0.18 -14.57 33.34
C PHE A 44 1.10 -15.40 32.43
N LYS A 45 2.39 -15.46 32.76
CA LYS A 45 3.36 -16.31 32.08
C LYS A 45 3.01 -17.80 32.17
N ARG A 46 2.63 -18.28 33.36
CA ARG A 46 2.26 -19.69 33.56
C ARG A 46 0.99 -20.06 32.81
N ASP A 47 -0.01 -19.19 32.85
CA ASP A 47 -1.34 -19.48 32.32
C ASP A 47 -1.39 -19.32 30.80
N VAL A 48 -0.77 -18.27 30.26
CA VAL A 48 -0.97 -17.84 28.86
C VAL A 48 0.30 -18.07 28.03
N PHE A 49 1.46 -17.55 28.46
CA PHE A 49 2.71 -17.68 27.70
C PHE A 49 3.12 -19.14 27.52
N ALA A 50 3.08 -19.95 28.58
CA ALA A 50 3.41 -21.37 28.50
C ALA A 50 2.46 -22.15 27.57
N ARG A 51 1.19 -21.73 27.49
CA ARG A 51 0.19 -22.33 26.58
C ARG A 51 0.43 -21.98 25.12
N ILE A 52 0.89 -20.77 24.83
CA ILE A 52 1.33 -20.37 23.49
C ILE A 52 2.51 -21.25 23.06
N VAL A 53 3.52 -21.41 23.93
CA VAL A 53 4.67 -22.31 23.69
C VAL A 53 4.23 -23.76 23.45
N GLN A 54 3.33 -24.29 24.28
CA GLN A 54 2.79 -25.64 24.07
C GLN A 54 2.06 -25.79 22.74
N THR A 55 1.33 -24.76 22.32
CA THR A 55 0.60 -24.76 21.05
C THR A 55 1.58 -24.71 19.87
N LEU A 56 2.64 -23.91 19.96
CA LEU A 56 3.72 -23.88 18.98
C LEU A 56 4.38 -25.27 18.82
N HIS A 57 4.72 -25.94 19.92
CA HIS A 57 5.27 -27.30 19.86
C HIS A 57 4.31 -28.29 19.18
N ARG A 58 3.01 -28.25 19.50
CA ARG A 58 2.00 -29.11 18.83
C ARG A 58 1.87 -28.83 17.34
N LEU A 59 2.13 -27.59 16.93
CA LEU A 59 2.15 -27.19 15.53
C LEU A 59 3.48 -27.53 14.84
N GLY A 60 4.45 -28.13 15.53
CA GLY A 60 5.74 -28.53 14.97
C GLY A 60 6.77 -27.40 14.90
N TRP A 61 6.62 -26.36 15.72
CA TRP A 61 7.65 -25.34 15.87
C TRP A 61 8.71 -25.80 16.87
N ALA A 62 9.98 -25.57 16.53
CA ALA A 62 11.06 -25.63 17.50
C ALA A 62 11.08 -24.32 18.29
N THR A 63 11.25 -24.40 19.61
CA THR A 63 11.25 -23.21 20.49
C THR A 63 12.43 -23.29 21.44
N GLN A 64 13.24 -22.23 21.48
CA GLN A 64 14.44 -22.11 22.30
C GLN A 64 14.35 -20.85 23.17
N VAL A 65 15.08 -20.82 24.29
CA VAL A 65 15.21 -19.60 25.09
C VAL A 65 15.98 -18.58 24.28
N GLY A 66 15.50 -17.33 24.22
CA GLY A 66 16.19 -16.26 23.51
C GLY A 66 17.57 -16.00 24.13
N THR A 67 18.64 -16.16 23.35
CA THR A 67 20.03 -16.00 23.81
C THR A 67 20.72 -14.74 23.31
N HIS A 68 20.18 -14.07 22.28
CA HIS A 68 20.97 -13.10 21.50
C HIS A 68 20.45 -11.64 21.50
N ILE A 69 19.16 -11.38 21.69
CA ILE A 69 18.60 -10.00 21.65
C ILE A 69 17.71 -9.70 22.87
N PHE A 70 16.84 -10.64 23.23
CA PHE A 70 16.10 -10.61 24.49
C PHE A 70 16.63 -11.74 25.36
N THR A 71 17.61 -11.40 26.21
CA THR A 71 18.23 -12.36 27.12
C THR A 71 17.36 -12.49 28.36
N GLY A 72 16.53 -13.53 28.41
CA GLY A 72 15.69 -13.77 29.57
C GLY A 72 14.72 -14.93 29.41
N ASN A 73 14.21 -15.41 30.56
CA ASN A 73 13.18 -16.44 30.58
C ASN A 73 11.84 -15.94 29.97
N ASP A 74 11.73 -14.66 29.66
CA ASP A 74 10.52 -13.99 29.15
C ASP A 74 10.51 -13.87 27.62
N ALA A 75 11.54 -14.39 26.94
CA ALA A 75 11.59 -14.47 25.49
C ALA A 75 11.85 -15.90 25.01
N ARG A 76 11.29 -16.24 23.86
CA ARG A 76 11.58 -17.47 23.12
C ARG A 76 11.81 -17.15 21.66
N TYR A 77 12.82 -17.80 21.08
CA TYR A 77 13.04 -17.80 19.66
C TYR A 77 12.44 -19.10 19.08
N CYS A 78 11.63 -18.96 18.04
CA CYS A 78 10.86 -20.05 17.46
C CYS A 78 11.21 -20.21 15.98
N THR A 79 11.33 -21.45 15.50
CA THR A 79 11.60 -21.73 14.09
C THR A 79 10.75 -22.88 13.57
N LYS A 80 10.35 -22.78 12.30
CA LYS A 80 9.68 -23.84 11.56
C LYS A 80 10.04 -23.74 10.07
N GLY A 81 11.03 -24.51 9.65
CA GLY A 81 11.63 -24.36 8.33
C GLY A 81 12.22 -22.95 8.17
N ASP A 82 11.86 -22.27 7.08
CA ASP A 82 12.33 -20.90 6.79
C ASP A 82 11.56 -19.80 7.51
N LEU A 83 10.46 -20.14 8.20
CA LEU A 83 9.70 -19.19 9.00
C LEU A 83 10.23 -19.16 10.43
N GLN A 84 10.46 -17.96 10.94
CA GLN A 84 11.01 -17.71 12.26
C GLN A 84 10.05 -16.82 13.05
N ALA A 85 10.11 -16.87 14.37
CA ALA A 85 9.32 -15.97 15.22
C ALA A 85 9.98 -15.68 16.57
N ASP A 86 9.72 -14.50 17.10
CA ASP A 86 10.06 -14.12 18.47
C ASP A 86 8.81 -14.05 19.33
N LEU A 87 8.78 -14.83 20.39
CA LEU A 87 7.73 -14.77 21.41
C LEU A 87 8.28 -14.03 22.63
N LYS A 88 7.65 -12.94 23.06
CA LYS A 88 8.08 -12.16 24.22
C LYS A 88 6.90 -11.82 25.14
N ILE A 89 7.16 -11.74 26.44
CA ILE A 89 6.22 -11.22 27.44
C ILE A 89 6.81 -9.98 28.11
N SER A 90 5.99 -8.94 28.24
CA SER A 90 6.34 -7.69 28.92
C SER A 90 5.12 -7.14 29.65
N GLY A 91 5.13 -7.19 30.98
CA GLY A 91 3.99 -6.77 31.80
C GLY A 91 2.70 -7.49 31.41
N ARG A 92 1.71 -6.72 30.95
CA ARG A 92 0.38 -7.24 30.52
C ARG A 92 0.30 -7.66 29.04
N HIS A 93 1.42 -7.65 28.34
CA HIS A 93 1.48 -7.87 26.90
C HIS A 93 2.32 -9.10 26.56
N ILE A 94 1.79 -9.98 25.71
CA ILE A 94 2.54 -11.04 25.05
C ILE A 94 2.48 -10.79 23.54
N GLU A 95 3.61 -10.89 22.87
CA GLU A 95 3.71 -10.68 21.44
C GLU A 95 4.51 -11.79 20.79
N LEU A 96 4.02 -12.27 19.65
CA LEU A 96 4.63 -13.27 18.79
C LEU A 96 4.83 -12.66 17.41
N ASP A 97 6.06 -12.25 17.11
CA ASP A 97 6.46 -11.58 15.88
C ASP A 97 7.05 -12.59 14.90
N PHE A 98 6.49 -12.74 13.71
CA PHE A 98 6.95 -13.66 12.66
C PHE A 98 7.80 -12.92 11.63
N PHE A 99 8.84 -13.59 11.15
CA PHE A 99 9.73 -13.07 10.11
C PHE A 99 10.39 -14.19 9.31
N GLN A 100 11.01 -13.82 8.20
CA GLN A 100 11.67 -14.74 7.28
C GLN A 100 12.81 -14.04 6.54
N ASN A 101 13.84 -14.81 6.19
CA ASN A 101 15.01 -14.29 5.47
C ASN A 101 14.96 -14.52 3.94
N VAL A 102 13.97 -15.28 3.45
CA VAL A 102 13.88 -15.72 2.05
C VAL A 102 13.65 -14.53 1.10
N ASN A 103 12.88 -13.54 1.53
CA ASN A 103 12.54 -12.35 0.75
C ASN A 103 12.46 -11.12 1.66
N ALA A 104 13.60 -10.51 1.96
CA ALA A 104 13.71 -9.28 2.75
C ALA A 104 14.49 -8.22 1.94
N PRO A 105 13.86 -7.58 0.95
CA PRO A 105 14.55 -6.74 -0.03
C PRO A 105 15.15 -5.47 0.55
N GLU A 106 14.55 -4.92 1.61
CA GLU A 106 15.01 -3.67 2.22
C GLU A 106 15.98 -3.93 3.38
N ARG A 107 15.81 -5.05 4.08
CA ARG A 107 16.60 -5.42 5.26
C ARG A 107 16.99 -6.90 5.25
N PRO A 108 17.90 -7.32 4.35
CA PRO A 108 18.42 -8.69 4.34
C PRO A 108 19.34 -8.99 5.54
N ASP A 109 19.79 -7.93 6.25
CA ASP A 109 20.49 -8.03 7.51
C ASP A 109 19.59 -8.64 8.61
N HIS A 110 20.23 -9.26 9.61
CA HIS A 110 19.56 -9.87 10.76
C HIS A 110 18.46 -10.90 10.39
N GLY A 111 18.60 -11.57 9.25
CA GLY A 111 17.70 -12.65 8.83
C GLY A 111 16.32 -12.18 8.39
N GLY A 112 16.19 -10.94 7.93
CA GLY A 112 14.90 -10.36 7.52
C GLY A 112 14.00 -9.94 8.68
N ARG A 113 14.49 -10.02 9.93
CA ARG A 113 13.74 -9.71 11.15
C ARG A 113 13.17 -8.28 11.20
N TYR A 114 13.90 -7.32 10.65
CA TYR A 114 13.52 -5.91 10.64
C TYR A 114 12.94 -5.44 9.30
N GLN A 115 12.57 -6.38 8.42
CA GLN A 115 11.86 -6.05 7.19
C GLN A 115 10.50 -5.41 7.53
N TYR A 116 10.18 -4.30 6.87
CA TYR A 116 8.87 -3.67 6.95
C TYR A 116 7.86 -4.42 6.05
N ASP A 117 6.56 -4.36 6.36
CA ASP A 117 5.50 -5.11 5.66
C ASP A 117 5.81 -6.62 5.56
N GLN A 118 6.13 -7.27 6.69
CA GLN A 118 6.58 -8.67 6.73
C GLN A 118 5.63 -9.61 5.97
N GLU A 119 4.32 -9.49 6.15
CA GLU A 119 3.35 -10.38 5.47
C GLU A 119 3.32 -10.21 3.96
N LYS A 120 3.56 -8.99 3.47
CA LYS A 120 3.56 -8.66 2.04
C LYS A 120 4.76 -9.26 1.33
N HIS A 121 5.90 -9.27 2.01
CA HIS A 121 7.14 -9.84 1.50
C HIS A 121 7.24 -11.35 1.73
N MET A 122 6.46 -11.90 2.65
CA MET A 122 6.43 -13.32 2.94
C MET A 122 5.96 -14.14 1.72
N PRO A 123 6.74 -15.14 1.27
CA PRO A 123 6.30 -16.09 0.26
C PRO A 123 4.98 -16.78 0.65
N TYR A 124 4.15 -17.08 -0.35
CA TYR A 124 2.77 -17.54 -0.15
C TYR A 124 2.60 -18.68 0.87
N LEU A 125 3.43 -19.72 0.78
CA LEU A 125 3.36 -20.88 1.68
C LEU A 125 3.75 -20.53 3.12
N LEU A 126 4.78 -19.68 3.30
CA LEU A 126 5.17 -19.21 4.63
C LEU A 126 4.07 -18.34 5.25
N ARG A 127 3.42 -17.50 4.43
CA ARG A 127 2.29 -16.67 4.88
C ARG A 127 1.10 -17.50 5.32
N ILE A 128 0.79 -18.59 4.60
CA ILE A 128 -0.26 -19.53 5.01
C ILE A 128 0.09 -20.23 6.33
N GLU A 129 1.34 -20.66 6.50
CA GLU A 129 1.76 -21.36 7.72
C GLU A 129 1.77 -20.42 8.93
N MET A 130 2.20 -19.17 8.75
CA MET A 130 2.07 -18.10 9.74
C MET A 130 0.59 -17.87 10.12
N GLU A 131 -0.29 -17.70 9.12
CA GLU A 131 -1.73 -17.49 9.32
C GLU A 131 -2.37 -18.64 10.11
N ARG A 132 -2.04 -19.87 9.72
CA ARG A 132 -2.48 -21.09 10.39
C ARG A 132 -2.02 -21.11 11.84
N THR A 133 -0.77 -20.74 12.10
CA THR A 133 -0.18 -20.73 13.44
C THR A 133 -0.90 -19.74 14.34
N ARG A 134 -1.04 -18.47 13.91
CA ARG A 134 -1.73 -17.44 14.71
C ARG A 134 -3.21 -17.76 14.95
N ARG A 135 -3.93 -18.28 13.95
CA ARG A 135 -5.33 -18.73 14.11
C ARG A 135 -5.47 -19.85 15.12
N ARG A 136 -4.60 -20.87 15.06
CA ARG A 136 -4.65 -22.00 16.00
C ARG A 136 -4.35 -21.58 17.43
N ILE A 137 -3.40 -20.66 17.64
CA ILE A 137 -3.13 -20.08 18.96
C ILE A 137 -4.35 -19.30 19.45
N ARG A 138 -4.89 -18.39 18.64
CA ARG A 138 -6.11 -17.64 18.97
C ARG A 138 -7.26 -18.57 19.37
N ASP A 139 -7.60 -19.54 18.51
CA ASP A 139 -8.72 -20.45 18.74
C ASP A 139 -8.50 -21.27 20.02
N TYR A 140 -7.26 -21.68 20.30
CA TYR A 140 -6.94 -22.37 21.55
C TYR A 140 -7.15 -21.47 22.77
N LEU A 141 -6.65 -20.24 22.74
CA LEU A 141 -6.77 -19.29 23.85
C LEU A 141 -8.24 -18.91 24.11
N LEU A 142 -9.02 -18.60 23.07
CA LEU A 142 -10.47 -18.31 23.19
C LEU A 142 -11.26 -19.49 23.77
N ASN A 143 -10.84 -20.72 23.50
CA ASN A 143 -11.51 -21.90 24.06
C ASN A 143 -11.20 -22.14 25.54
N VAL A 144 -9.98 -21.79 25.97
CA VAL A 144 -9.47 -22.02 27.34
C VAL A 144 -9.86 -20.90 28.32
N PHE A 145 -9.86 -19.65 27.86
CA PHE A 145 -10.11 -18.47 28.70
C PHE A 145 -11.49 -17.88 28.42
N THR A 146 -12.28 -17.66 29.48
CA THR A 146 -13.68 -17.22 29.35
C THR A 146 -13.86 -15.74 29.03
N GLY A 147 -12.91 -14.88 29.40
CA GLY A 147 -12.98 -13.44 29.17
C GLY A 147 -12.06 -12.96 28.06
N TYR A 148 -11.53 -13.87 27.25
CA TYR A 148 -10.71 -13.50 26.10
C TYR A 148 -11.58 -13.18 24.91
N GLU A 149 -11.33 -12.04 24.29
CA GLU A 149 -11.99 -11.60 23.08
C GLU A 149 -10.95 -11.48 21.96
N PHE A 150 -11.36 -11.82 20.74
CA PHE A 150 -10.55 -11.56 19.56
C PHE A 150 -11.01 -10.27 18.93
N GLU A 151 -10.13 -9.28 18.93
CA GLU A 151 -10.28 -8.08 18.11
C GLU A 151 -9.72 -8.44 16.74
N PRO A 152 -10.58 -8.62 15.71
CA PRO A 152 -10.05 -8.78 14.37
C PRO A 152 -9.19 -7.56 14.05
N PRO A 153 -8.06 -7.73 13.32
CA PRO A 153 -7.38 -6.58 12.75
C PRO A 153 -8.44 -5.72 12.09
N LYS A 154 -8.39 -4.40 12.30
CA LYS A 154 -9.27 -3.47 11.56
C LYS A 154 -9.14 -3.89 10.11
N ALA A 155 -10.19 -4.52 9.59
CA ALA A 155 -10.04 -5.26 8.36
C ALA A 155 -9.51 -4.23 7.35
N ASP A 156 -8.38 -4.54 6.72
CA ASP A 156 -8.34 -4.12 5.34
C ASP A 156 -9.49 -4.91 4.72
N ARG A 157 -10.66 -4.27 4.59
CA ARG A 157 -11.96 -4.86 4.20
C ARG A 157 -11.95 -5.48 2.79
N ARG A 158 -10.76 -5.79 2.29
CA ARG A 158 -10.38 -6.14 0.94
C ARG A 158 -9.87 -7.57 0.83
N THR A 159 -9.55 -8.26 1.92
CA THR A 159 -9.15 -9.68 1.86
C THR A 159 -10.38 -10.58 1.81
N GLY A 160 -10.77 -11.00 0.61
CA GLY A 160 -11.81 -12.00 0.37
C GLY A 160 -13.18 -11.44 -0.02
N ALA A 161 -13.46 -10.17 0.28
CA ALA A 161 -14.66 -9.50 -0.17
C ALA A 161 -14.62 -9.24 -1.68
N THR A 162 -15.74 -9.47 -2.35
CA THR A 162 -15.91 -9.15 -3.76
C THR A 162 -15.90 -7.63 -3.97
N ALA A 163 -15.58 -7.19 -5.19
CA ALA A 163 -15.62 -5.79 -5.55
C ALA A 163 -17.00 -5.15 -5.28
N MET A 164 -18.08 -5.92 -5.46
CA MET A 164 -19.45 -5.47 -5.21
C MET A 164 -19.74 -5.34 -3.72
N GLU A 165 -19.36 -6.31 -2.89
CA GLU A 165 -19.53 -6.21 -1.43
C GLU A 165 -18.81 -4.97 -0.88
N ILE A 166 -17.60 -4.67 -1.38
CA ILE A 166 -16.86 -3.46 -1.00
C ILE A 166 -17.59 -2.18 -1.43
N ILE A 167 -18.22 -2.16 -2.60
CA ILE A 167 -18.99 -1.00 -3.08
C ILE A 167 -20.24 -0.79 -2.25
N GLU A 168 -20.99 -1.87 -1.97
CA GLU A 168 -22.20 -1.83 -1.14
C GLU A 168 -21.91 -1.39 0.30
N ASP A 169 -20.81 -1.89 0.88
CA ASP A 169 -20.36 -1.45 2.21
C ASP A 169 -20.06 0.06 2.20
N LYS A 170 -19.40 0.57 1.16
CA LYS A 170 -19.14 2.01 1.03
C LYS A 170 -20.42 2.83 0.92
N TYR A 171 -21.46 2.31 0.25
CA TYR A 171 -22.77 2.95 0.18
C TYR A 171 -23.48 2.96 1.54
N ARG A 172 -23.38 1.87 2.31
CA ARG A 172 -23.95 1.79 3.66
C ARG A 172 -23.26 2.75 4.64
N GLU A 173 -21.96 2.94 4.51
CA GLU A 173 -21.17 3.74 5.46
C GLU A 173 -21.18 5.24 5.16
N ASN A 174 -21.22 5.60 3.88
CA ASN A 174 -21.14 6.99 3.47
C ASN A 174 -22.43 7.43 2.78
N ARG A 175 -23.21 8.23 3.51
CA ARG A 175 -24.45 8.86 3.03
C ARG A 175 -24.29 9.77 1.81
N HIS A 176 -23.06 10.06 1.38
CA HIS A 176 -22.78 10.88 0.19
C HIS A 176 -22.40 10.02 -1.02
N PHE A 177 -22.38 8.70 -0.88
CA PHE A 177 -22.09 7.79 -1.99
C PHE A 177 -23.39 7.21 -2.53
N GLY A 178 -23.48 7.16 -3.87
CA GLY A 178 -24.62 6.58 -4.56
C GLY A 178 -25.00 7.39 -5.80
N PRO A 179 -25.84 6.82 -6.68
CA PRO A 179 -26.30 7.49 -7.89
C PRO A 179 -27.04 8.81 -7.62
N GLU A 180 -27.78 8.91 -6.51
CA GLU A 180 -28.54 10.07 -6.07
C GLU A 180 -27.66 11.28 -5.73
N HIS A 181 -26.41 11.06 -5.34
CA HIS A 181 -25.44 12.12 -5.00
C HIS A 181 -24.50 12.50 -6.14
N THR A 182 -24.71 11.93 -7.34
CA THR A 182 -23.81 12.14 -8.48
C THR A 182 -24.27 13.28 -9.35
N SER A 183 -23.49 14.38 -9.37
CA SER A 183 -23.77 15.54 -10.20
C SER A 183 -23.66 15.26 -11.69
N GLU A 184 -24.35 16.04 -12.53
CA GLU A 184 -24.33 15.86 -13.99
C GLU A 184 -22.92 16.05 -14.58
N TYR A 185 -22.11 16.94 -13.99
CA TYR A 185 -20.71 17.11 -14.37
C TYR A 185 -19.93 15.78 -14.28
N HIS A 186 -20.12 15.01 -13.21
CA HIS A 186 -19.46 13.72 -13.03
C HIS A 186 -20.06 12.61 -13.89
N ARG A 187 -21.24 12.80 -14.49
CA ARG A 187 -21.86 11.84 -15.42
C ARG A 187 -21.38 11.98 -16.86
N ARG A 188 -20.62 13.02 -17.20
CA ARG A 188 -20.12 13.22 -18.56
C ARG A 188 -18.78 12.51 -18.78
N ALA A 189 -18.78 11.48 -19.61
CA ALA A 189 -17.58 10.73 -19.98
C ALA A 189 -16.60 11.53 -20.84
N ALA A 190 -15.39 11.01 -21.00
CA ALA A 190 -14.33 11.58 -21.84
C ALA A 190 -14.72 11.65 -23.32
N ASP A 191 -15.52 10.71 -23.82
CA ASP A 191 -16.07 10.72 -25.18
C ASP A 191 -17.35 11.56 -25.32
N GLY A 192 -17.72 12.29 -24.28
CA GLY A 192 -18.91 13.14 -24.25
C GLY A 192 -20.22 12.39 -24.04
N GLY A 193 -20.20 11.07 -23.94
CA GLY A 193 -21.37 10.28 -23.58
C GLY A 193 -21.74 10.41 -22.09
N ARG A 194 -22.92 9.93 -21.73
CA ARG A 194 -23.38 9.92 -20.34
C ARG A 194 -23.08 8.57 -19.69
N ILE A 195 -22.41 8.58 -18.54
CA ILE A 195 -22.12 7.40 -17.73
C ILE A 195 -23.34 7.12 -16.85
N GLU A 196 -23.92 5.94 -17.00
CA GLU A 196 -25.02 5.47 -16.16
C GLU A 196 -24.49 4.54 -15.07
N HIS A 197 -25.11 4.60 -13.88
CA HIS A 197 -24.79 3.70 -12.79
C HIS A 197 -25.17 2.26 -13.18
N GLY A 198 -24.22 1.33 -13.05
CA GLY A 198 -24.37 -0.06 -13.48
C GLY A 198 -24.11 -0.29 -14.99
N ALA A 199 -23.73 0.74 -15.75
CA ALA A 199 -23.45 0.57 -17.17
C ALA A 199 -22.05 0.01 -17.45
N ARG A 200 -21.94 -0.69 -18.57
CA ARG A 200 -20.65 -1.13 -19.10
C ARG A 200 -19.89 0.07 -19.67
N VAL A 201 -18.64 0.24 -19.24
CA VAL A 201 -17.76 1.32 -19.69
C VAL A 201 -16.38 0.81 -20.05
N TRP A 202 -15.63 1.64 -20.77
CA TRP A 202 -14.21 1.45 -21.04
C TRP A 202 -13.40 2.53 -20.34
N PHE A 203 -12.19 2.21 -19.89
CA PHE A 203 -11.34 3.16 -19.19
C PHE A 203 -9.87 2.81 -19.38
N THR A 204 -8.96 3.75 -19.08
CA THR A 204 -7.52 3.51 -19.14
C THR A 204 -6.94 3.08 -17.79
N ASP A 205 -6.08 2.05 -17.79
CA ASP A 205 -5.22 1.75 -16.63
C ASP A 205 -4.11 2.81 -16.47
N TYR A 206 -3.34 2.72 -15.38
CA TYR A 206 -2.21 3.64 -15.15
C TYR A 206 -1.13 3.58 -16.26
N LYS A 207 -1.09 2.50 -17.06
CA LYS A 207 -0.15 2.33 -18.18
C LYS A 207 -0.76 2.77 -19.52
N GLY A 208 -1.99 3.29 -19.53
CA GLY A 208 -2.72 3.73 -20.71
C GLY A 208 -3.37 2.61 -21.53
N ARG A 209 -3.48 1.39 -21.00
CA ARG A 209 -4.21 0.29 -21.66
C ARG A 209 -5.70 0.43 -21.45
N ILE A 210 -6.49 0.12 -22.47
CA ILE A 210 -7.95 0.11 -22.33
C ILE A 210 -8.40 -1.18 -21.64
N LEU A 211 -9.16 -1.00 -20.58
CA LEU A 211 -9.91 -2.03 -19.87
C LEU A 211 -11.40 -1.77 -20.02
N ALA A 212 -12.22 -2.77 -19.70
CA ALA A 212 -13.67 -2.64 -19.64
C ALA A 212 -14.16 -3.14 -18.28
N GLY A 213 -15.29 -2.60 -17.84
CA GLY A 213 -15.93 -3.01 -16.59
C GLY A 213 -17.30 -2.38 -16.43
N THR A 214 -17.89 -2.57 -15.26
CA THR A 214 -19.20 -2.01 -14.90
C THR A 214 -19.00 -0.84 -13.94
N ALA A 215 -19.54 0.33 -14.28
CA ALA A 215 -19.30 1.56 -13.54
C ALA A 215 -20.35 1.79 -12.43
N TYR A 216 -19.88 2.00 -11.21
CA TYR A 216 -20.70 2.36 -10.05
C TYR A 216 -20.20 3.69 -9.48
N THR A 217 -21.07 4.68 -9.34
CA THR A 217 -20.67 6.01 -8.88
C THR A 217 -20.53 6.08 -7.35
N ASN A 218 -19.57 6.88 -6.85
CA ASN A 218 -19.43 7.22 -5.44
C ASN A 218 -19.74 8.70 -5.13
N GLY A 219 -20.48 9.37 -6.04
CA GLY A 219 -20.88 10.77 -5.91
C GLY A 219 -19.97 11.75 -6.67
N GLY A 220 -18.64 11.54 -6.64
CA GLY A 220 -17.66 12.39 -7.34
C GLY A 220 -16.78 11.66 -8.36
N MET A 221 -16.67 10.34 -8.24
CA MET A 221 -15.87 9.46 -9.09
C MET A 221 -16.64 8.16 -9.36
N TRP A 222 -16.05 7.30 -10.19
CA TRP A 222 -16.62 6.04 -10.63
C TRP A 222 -15.76 4.85 -10.20
N LEU A 223 -16.35 3.93 -9.46
CA LEU A 223 -15.81 2.62 -9.15
C LEU A 223 -16.16 1.66 -10.30
N VAL A 224 -15.20 1.39 -11.18
CA VAL A 224 -15.36 0.49 -12.32
C VAL A 224 -14.91 -0.92 -11.94
N VAL A 225 -15.86 -1.83 -11.83
CA VAL A 225 -15.65 -3.25 -11.49
C VAL A 225 -15.19 -4.01 -12.74
N THR A 226 -14.01 -4.63 -12.67
CA THR A 226 -13.40 -5.39 -13.78
C THR A 226 -13.48 -6.91 -13.63
N GLY A 227 -13.85 -7.38 -12.43
CA GLY A 227 -14.04 -8.80 -12.12
C GLY A 227 -14.46 -8.99 -10.67
N THR A 228 -14.59 -10.24 -10.22
CA THR A 228 -15.12 -10.59 -8.88
C THR A 228 -14.45 -9.84 -7.74
N TYR A 229 -13.14 -9.63 -7.81
CA TYR A 229 -12.35 -8.97 -6.76
C TYR A 229 -11.68 -7.66 -7.19
N GLY A 230 -11.83 -7.28 -8.46
CA GLY A 230 -11.11 -6.16 -9.05
C GLY A 230 -12.04 -4.98 -9.33
N PHE A 231 -11.67 -3.80 -8.84
CA PHE A 231 -12.28 -2.55 -9.28
C PHE A 231 -11.23 -1.43 -9.33
N HIS A 232 -11.53 -0.38 -10.10
CA HIS A 232 -10.71 0.82 -10.20
C HIS A 232 -11.56 2.05 -9.84
N ASN A 233 -10.99 2.98 -9.08
CA ASN A 233 -11.60 4.29 -8.90
C ASN A 233 -11.11 5.21 -10.02
N LYS A 234 -12.04 5.81 -10.77
CA LYS A 234 -11.78 6.53 -12.02
C LYS A 234 -12.54 7.84 -12.06
N SER A 235 -11.88 8.86 -12.58
CA SER A 235 -12.53 10.13 -12.94
C SER A 235 -13.37 9.92 -14.21
N GLN A 236 -14.46 10.70 -14.34
CA GLN A 236 -15.27 10.82 -15.56
C GLN A 236 -14.45 11.06 -16.83
N SER A 237 -13.33 11.80 -16.71
CA SER A 237 -12.41 12.14 -17.80
C SER A 237 -11.52 10.98 -18.25
N GLU A 238 -11.55 9.86 -17.52
CA GLU A 238 -10.83 8.63 -17.84
C GLU A 238 -11.75 7.53 -18.38
N ILE A 239 -13.05 7.78 -18.47
CA ILE A 239 -14.08 6.81 -18.84
C ILE A 239 -14.63 7.12 -20.24
N PHE A 240 -14.90 6.07 -21.00
CA PHE A 240 -15.52 6.08 -22.32
C PHE A 240 -16.79 5.24 -22.27
N THR A 241 -17.88 5.80 -22.79
CA THR A 241 -19.18 5.10 -22.94
C THR A 241 -19.24 4.25 -24.18
N ARG A 242 -18.45 4.59 -25.20
CA ARG A 242 -18.29 3.81 -26.43
C ARG A 242 -16.98 3.05 -26.41
N ARG A 243 -16.99 1.85 -26.98
CA ARG A 243 -15.78 1.06 -27.17
C ARG A 243 -14.80 1.86 -28.04
N PRO A 244 -13.57 2.14 -27.56
CA PRO A 244 -12.58 2.79 -28.40
C PRO A 244 -12.19 1.91 -29.60
N GLU A 245 -12.01 2.52 -30.77
CA GLU A 245 -11.78 1.83 -32.06
C GLU A 245 -10.60 0.84 -31.98
N ASN A 246 -9.48 1.27 -31.40
CA ASN A 246 -8.30 0.43 -31.24
C ASN A 246 -7.92 0.26 -29.77
N LEU A 247 -8.14 -0.96 -29.27
CA LEU A 247 -7.82 -1.35 -27.89
C LEU A 247 -6.32 -1.67 -27.68
N ARG A 248 -5.56 -1.90 -28.76
CA ARG A 248 -4.12 -2.21 -28.69
C ARG A 248 -3.27 -0.95 -28.55
N ILE A 249 -3.79 0.21 -28.98
CA ILE A 249 -3.10 1.48 -28.82
C ILE A 249 -3.13 1.90 -27.36
N LYS A 250 -1.95 2.05 -26.76
CA LYS A 250 -1.80 2.59 -25.42
C LYS A 250 -1.95 4.10 -25.46
N ARG A 251 -2.86 4.63 -24.64
CA ARG A 251 -3.07 6.07 -24.43
C ARG A 251 -2.15 6.57 -23.31
N ASN A 252 -0.84 6.58 -23.58
CA ASN A 252 0.20 6.90 -22.60
C ASN A 252 1.16 7.99 -23.07
N ALA A 253 0.72 8.90 -23.95
CA ALA A 253 1.54 9.97 -24.53
C ALA A 253 2.30 10.78 -23.46
N ARG A 254 1.60 11.17 -22.38
CA ARG A 254 2.20 11.87 -21.22
C ARG A 254 3.34 11.07 -20.58
N LEU A 255 3.11 9.79 -20.29
CA LEU A 255 4.13 8.93 -19.68
C LEU A 255 5.30 8.67 -20.63
N ARG A 256 5.04 8.53 -21.93
CA ARG A 256 6.07 8.37 -22.96
C ARG A 256 6.97 9.60 -23.01
N ARG A 257 6.38 10.79 -23.03
CA ARG A 257 7.11 12.07 -22.99
C ARG A 257 7.97 12.19 -21.73
N GLN A 258 7.38 11.99 -20.55
CA GLN A 258 8.10 12.03 -19.28
C GLN A 258 9.27 11.03 -19.20
N ARG A 259 9.15 9.87 -19.86
CA ARG A 259 10.25 8.91 -19.95
C ARG A 259 11.34 9.38 -20.90
N LEU A 260 10.97 9.88 -22.08
CA LEU A 260 11.92 10.37 -23.08
C LEU A 260 12.70 11.59 -22.56
N GLU A 261 12.04 12.54 -21.89
CA GLU A 261 12.72 13.71 -21.30
C GLU A 261 13.69 13.31 -20.17
N ARG A 262 13.35 12.29 -19.36
CA ARG A 262 14.30 11.73 -18.37
C ARG A 262 15.51 11.07 -19.03
N GLU A 263 15.29 10.31 -20.10
CA GLU A 263 16.39 9.70 -20.85
C GLU A 263 17.27 10.76 -21.53
N LEU A 264 16.67 11.86 -21.99
CA LEU A 264 17.39 13.01 -22.53
C LEU A 264 18.28 13.64 -21.45
N ALA A 265 17.72 13.98 -20.29
CA ALA A 265 18.47 14.53 -19.16
C ALA A 265 19.63 13.61 -18.74
N LYS A 266 19.37 12.31 -18.62
CA LYS A 266 20.39 11.31 -18.28
C LYS A 266 21.50 11.21 -19.34
N ALA A 267 21.16 11.32 -20.62
CA ALA A 267 22.13 11.32 -21.70
C ALA A 267 23.00 12.59 -21.67
N THR A 268 22.40 13.76 -21.40
CA THR A 268 23.12 15.03 -21.23
C THR A 268 24.06 15.00 -20.03
N GLU A 269 23.61 14.52 -18.87
CA GLU A 269 24.45 14.37 -17.67
C GLU A 269 25.65 13.45 -17.90
N ALA A 270 25.46 12.38 -18.67
CA ALA A 270 26.50 11.43 -19.01
C ALA A 270 27.37 11.86 -20.22
N MET A 271 27.20 13.10 -20.71
CA MET A 271 27.89 13.64 -21.89
C MET A 271 27.73 12.80 -23.18
N LYS A 272 26.62 12.06 -23.31
CA LYS A 272 26.28 11.24 -24.49
C LYS A 272 25.44 12.06 -25.48
N PHE A 273 26.05 13.06 -26.10
CA PHE A 273 25.34 14.07 -26.89
C PHE A 273 24.65 13.52 -28.15
N GLU A 274 25.22 12.52 -28.82
CA GLU A 274 24.57 11.89 -29.98
C GLU A 274 23.21 11.25 -29.61
N ARG A 275 23.16 10.55 -28.46
CA ARG A 275 21.91 9.98 -27.94
C ARG A 275 20.94 11.10 -27.53
N ALA A 276 21.44 12.17 -26.94
CA ALA A 276 20.61 13.31 -26.56
C ALA A 276 19.99 14.00 -27.78
N ALA A 277 20.74 14.17 -28.87
CA ALA A 277 20.24 14.73 -30.13
C ALA A 277 19.09 13.89 -30.71
N VAL A 278 19.26 12.56 -30.80
CA VAL A 278 18.19 11.66 -31.27
C VAL A 278 16.94 11.76 -30.40
N LEU A 279 17.09 11.83 -29.07
CA LEU A 279 15.95 11.94 -28.16
C LEU A 279 15.25 13.30 -28.26
N ARG A 280 16.01 14.40 -28.45
CA ARG A 280 15.48 15.73 -28.71
C ARG A 280 14.63 15.73 -29.97
N ASP A 281 15.14 15.18 -31.08
CA ASP A 281 14.43 15.20 -32.37
C ASP A 281 13.14 14.36 -32.35
N ILE A 282 13.11 13.28 -31.54
CA ILE A 282 11.90 12.50 -31.28
C ILE A 282 10.87 13.27 -30.44
N LEU A 283 11.33 14.04 -29.45
CA LEU A 283 10.47 14.80 -28.54
C LEU A 283 9.94 16.09 -29.16
N PHE A 284 10.79 16.79 -29.91
CA PHE A 284 10.58 18.12 -30.43
C PHE A 284 10.96 18.16 -31.92
N PRO A 285 10.17 17.53 -32.79
CA PRO A 285 10.46 17.48 -34.21
C PRO A 285 10.44 18.88 -34.83
N GLY A 286 11.40 19.16 -35.72
CA GLY A 286 11.50 20.47 -36.39
C GLY A 286 12.22 21.56 -35.58
N ASP A 287 12.89 21.18 -34.49
CA ASP A 287 13.68 22.06 -33.61
C ASP A 287 12.94 23.36 -33.20
N PRO A 288 11.74 23.24 -32.59
CA PRO A 288 10.99 24.39 -32.13
C PRO A 288 11.73 25.09 -30.98
N GLU A 289 11.44 26.38 -30.79
CA GLU A 289 11.92 27.09 -29.61
C GLU A 289 11.37 26.46 -28.33
N LEU A 290 12.26 26.17 -27.38
CA LEU A 290 11.94 25.48 -26.14
C LEU A 290 12.02 26.43 -24.95
N PHE A 291 11.15 26.19 -23.98
CA PHE A 291 11.01 26.98 -22.77
C PHE A 291 11.09 26.06 -21.55
N VAL A 292 11.52 26.64 -20.42
CA VAL A 292 11.33 26.08 -19.09
C VAL A 292 10.45 27.02 -18.28
N VAL A 293 9.70 26.48 -17.33
CA VAL A 293 8.84 27.29 -16.46
C VAL A 293 9.38 27.24 -15.05
N TRP A 294 9.76 28.39 -14.50
CA TRP A 294 10.21 28.57 -13.13
C TRP A 294 9.03 28.98 -12.24
N HIS A 295 8.91 28.36 -11.06
CA HIS A 295 7.88 28.69 -10.08
C HIS A 295 8.52 29.45 -8.91
N LYS A 296 8.16 30.72 -8.73
CA LYS A 296 8.83 31.62 -7.78
C LYS A 296 8.71 31.16 -6.33
N GLU A 297 7.53 30.73 -5.90
CA GLU A 297 7.29 30.32 -4.51
C GLU A 297 8.03 29.02 -4.14
N HIS A 298 7.95 28.01 -5.02
CA HIS A 298 8.67 26.74 -4.85
C HIS A 298 10.18 26.84 -5.14
N LYS A 299 10.65 27.97 -5.70
CA LYS A 299 12.04 28.19 -6.11
C LYS A 299 12.59 27.02 -6.93
N ALA A 300 11.80 26.57 -7.90
CA ALA A 300 12.09 25.38 -8.70
C ALA A 300 11.43 25.43 -10.08
N PHE A 301 11.98 24.69 -11.04
CA PHE A 301 11.41 24.51 -12.37
C PHE A 301 10.31 23.45 -12.36
N HIS A 302 9.30 23.64 -13.22
CA HIS A 302 8.32 22.59 -13.53
C HIS A 302 8.97 21.42 -14.27
N CYS A 303 8.60 20.21 -13.87
CA CYS A 303 8.97 18.99 -14.56
C CYS A 303 8.06 18.70 -15.77
N ALA A 304 8.46 17.73 -16.60
CA ALA A 304 7.76 17.33 -17.83
C ALA A 304 6.24 17.16 -17.66
N GLY A 305 5.47 17.91 -18.45
CA GLY A 305 4.00 17.94 -18.39
C GLY A 305 3.43 18.72 -17.20
N PHE A 306 4.16 19.73 -16.70
CA PHE A 306 3.78 20.59 -15.58
C PHE A 306 3.46 19.81 -14.30
N SER A 307 4.20 18.74 -14.04
CA SER A 307 3.90 17.79 -12.96
C SER A 307 5.14 17.55 -12.10
N GLY A 308 5.16 18.20 -10.94
CA GLY A 308 6.27 18.19 -9.99
C GLY A 308 7.30 19.30 -10.25
N TYR A 309 8.23 19.44 -9.33
CA TYR A 309 9.24 20.52 -9.33
C TYR A 309 10.65 19.95 -9.22
N THR A 310 11.63 20.67 -9.78
CA THR A 310 13.06 20.36 -9.68
C THR A 310 13.88 21.64 -9.57
N ALA A 311 14.89 21.65 -8.70
CA ALA A 311 15.87 22.74 -8.65
C ALA A 311 16.89 22.66 -9.80
N ASP A 312 17.01 21.50 -10.44
CA ASP A 312 17.98 21.23 -11.50
C ASP A 312 17.39 21.54 -12.88
N LYS A 313 17.99 22.52 -13.58
CA LYS A 313 17.58 22.97 -14.91
C LYS A 313 17.71 21.88 -15.98
N ILE A 314 18.65 20.93 -15.83
CA ILE A 314 18.83 19.83 -16.80
C ILE A 314 17.63 18.89 -16.78
N LYS A 315 17.10 18.65 -15.58
CA LYS A 315 15.92 17.80 -15.29
C LYS A 315 14.59 18.52 -15.45
N ALA A 316 14.60 19.83 -15.69
CA ALA A 316 13.41 20.61 -15.93
C ALA A 316 12.66 20.10 -17.18
N GLY A 317 11.33 20.20 -17.14
CA GLY A 317 10.49 19.93 -18.30
C GLY A 317 10.78 20.93 -19.40
N ARG A 318 10.84 20.44 -20.65
CA ARG A 318 10.99 21.28 -21.84
C ARG A 318 9.64 21.43 -22.52
N PHE A 319 9.25 22.67 -22.81
CA PHE A 319 7.93 23.03 -23.31
C PHE A 319 8.02 23.84 -24.59
N THR A 320 7.06 23.68 -25.49
CA THR A 320 6.95 24.53 -26.69
C THR A 320 6.21 25.83 -26.38
N ALA A 321 6.29 26.82 -27.27
CA ALA A 321 5.59 28.11 -27.13
C ALA A 321 4.08 27.96 -26.87
N ASP A 322 3.44 27.00 -27.53
CA ASP A 322 1.99 26.74 -27.36
C ASP A 322 1.64 26.21 -25.97
N GLU A 323 2.54 25.41 -25.38
CA GLU A 323 2.31 24.79 -24.08
C GLU A 323 2.45 25.78 -22.92
N VAL A 324 3.39 26.72 -23.04
CA VAL A 324 3.66 27.73 -22.02
C VAL A 324 2.73 28.94 -22.10
N ARG A 325 1.93 29.06 -23.17
CA ARG A 325 1.05 30.22 -23.41
C ARG A 325 0.12 30.51 -22.22
N ALA A 326 -0.43 29.46 -21.60
CA ALA A 326 -1.31 29.59 -20.45
C ALA A 326 -0.57 29.75 -19.10
N TRP A 327 0.76 29.64 -19.08
CA TRP A 327 1.59 29.60 -17.87
C TRP A 327 2.37 30.89 -17.62
N CYS A 328 2.24 31.89 -18.50
CA CYS A 328 2.87 33.20 -18.35
C CYS A 328 2.07 34.10 -17.39
N HIS A 329 1.92 33.70 -16.13
CA HIS A 329 1.29 34.48 -15.06
C HIS A 329 1.88 34.10 -13.70
N GLU A 330 1.92 35.05 -12.76
CA GLU A 330 2.37 34.81 -11.38
C GLU A 330 1.64 33.61 -10.75
N PRO A 331 2.33 32.69 -10.05
CA PRO A 331 3.74 32.75 -9.61
C PRO A 331 4.76 32.15 -10.60
N ASN A 332 4.34 31.88 -11.84
CA ASN A 332 5.16 31.19 -12.85
C ASN A 332 5.86 32.19 -13.79
N GLU A 333 7.10 31.87 -14.14
CA GLU A 333 7.94 32.63 -15.06
C GLU A 333 8.42 31.70 -16.19
N VAL A 334 8.09 32.06 -17.42
CA VAL A 334 8.47 31.31 -18.62
C VAL A 334 9.81 31.83 -19.12
N ILE A 335 10.82 30.94 -19.18
CA ILE A 335 12.19 31.28 -19.54
C ILE A 335 12.53 30.55 -20.84
N ALA A 336 12.89 31.28 -21.89
CA ALA A 336 13.36 30.70 -23.14
C ALA A 336 14.70 29.99 -22.93
N LEU A 337 14.83 28.76 -23.42
CA LEU A 337 16.10 28.09 -23.56
C LEU A 337 16.72 28.60 -24.86
N ILE A 338 17.46 29.70 -24.75
CA ILE A 338 18.17 30.29 -25.88
C ILE A 338 19.06 29.19 -26.50
N GLY A 339 18.71 28.76 -27.71
CA GLY A 339 19.70 28.22 -28.63
C GLY A 339 20.45 29.42 -29.17
N GLU A 340 21.77 29.43 -29.06
CA GLU A 340 22.59 30.32 -29.89
C GLU A 340 22.22 30.02 -31.35
N ARG A 341 21.33 30.84 -31.91
CA ARG A 341 21.26 30.98 -33.37
C ARG A 341 22.56 31.68 -33.73
N GLU A 342 23.59 30.90 -34.03
CA GLU A 342 24.73 31.42 -34.77
C GLU A 342 24.15 32.15 -35.98
N ALA A 343 24.39 33.46 -36.02
CA ALA A 343 24.15 34.27 -37.18
C ALA A 343 24.99 33.69 -38.32
N ALA A 344 24.33 33.07 -39.30
CA ALA A 344 24.90 32.72 -40.58
C ALA A 344 24.52 33.78 -41.61
#